data_AF-A0A926BUK7-F1
#
_entry.id   AF-A0A926BUK7-F1
#
_cell.length_a   1.000
_cell.length_b   1.000
_cell.length_c   1.000
_cell.angle_alpha   90.00
_cell.angle_beta   90.00
_cell.angle_gamma   90.00
#
_symmetry.space_group_name_H-M   'P 1'
#
loop_
_entity.id
_entity.type
_entity.pdbx_description
1 polymer ?
#
loop_
_entity_poly.entity_id
_entity_poly.type
_entity_poly.pdbx_seq_one_letter_code
_entity_poly.pdbx_strand_id
1 'polypeptide(L)'
;MTVSAQRFLADKLAADATIVLLPSDEKDAQWAFVRSTWDSTALALESKDFTGARDSAVVIYTGAKKSPRLVLVGMGEPAKITLERVRRAAATGALSVSSPPLSPL
;
A
#
# COMPACT_ATOMS: atom_id res chain seq x y z
N MET A 1 7.14 -14.22 14.91
CA MET A 1 6.91 -13.56 13.61
C MET A 1 7.87 -14.18 12.61
N THR A 2 7.33 -14.79 11.55
CA THR A 2 8.14 -15.38 10.48
C THR A 2 8.27 -14.36 9.36
N VAL A 3 9.48 -14.16 8.84
CA VAL A 3 9.73 -13.27 7.70
C VAL A 3 10.24 -14.12 6.56
N SER A 4 9.62 -13.98 5.39
CA SER A 4 10.07 -14.59 4.15
C SER A 4 10.17 -13.54 3.05
N ALA A 5 11.13 -13.73 2.15
CA ALA A 5 11.26 -12.93 0.94
C ALA A 5 10.86 -13.80 -0.24
N GLN A 6 9.96 -13.30 -1.07
CA GLN A 6 9.52 -13.97 -2.29
C GLN A 6 9.32 -12.95 -3.40
N ARG A 7 9.47 -13.40 -4.65
CA ARG A 7 9.10 -12.56 -5.79
C ARG A 7 7.59 -12.31 -5.74
N PHE A 8 7.21 -11.05 -5.84
CA PHE A 8 5.80 -10.69 -5.91
C PHE A 8 5.18 -11.23 -7.21
N LEU A 9 4.08 -11.97 -7.07
CA LEU A 9 3.24 -12.46 -8.16
C LEU A 9 1.79 -12.18 -7.76
N ALA A 10 1.15 -11.19 -8.40
CA ALA A 10 -0.19 -10.69 -8.03
C ALA A 10 -1.21 -11.83 -7.85
N ASP A 11 -1.27 -12.76 -8.81
CA ASP A 11 -2.26 -13.85 -8.82
C ASP A 11 -2.04 -14.91 -7.72
N LYS A 12 -0.81 -14.96 -7.18
CA LYS A 12 -0.42 -15.90 -6.11
C LYS A 12 -0.40 -15.25 -4.73
N LEU A 13 -0.66 -13.95 -4.65
CA LEU A 13 -0.67 -13.25 -3.37
C LEU A 13 -1.90 -13.68 -2.56
N ALA A 14 -1.64 -14.25 -1.39
CA ALA A 14 -2.65 -14.52 -0.37
C ALA A 14 -2.15 -13.91 0.95
N ALA A 15 -2.76 -12.80 1.36
CA ALA A 15 -2.40 -12.06 2.56
C ALA A 15 -3.63 -11.34 3.13
N ASP A 16 -3.75 -11.29 4.46
CA ASP A 16 -4.85 -10.55 5.12
C ASP A 16 -4.74 -9.03 4.93
N ALA A 17 -3.55 -8.55 4.62
CA ALA A 17 -3.27 -7.19 4.19
C ALA A 17 -2.02 -7.12 3.31
N THR A 18 -2.05 -6.23 2.34
CA THR A 18 -0.93 -5.92 1.45
C THR A 18 -0.52 -4.47 1.67
N ILE A 19 0.76 -4.20 1.90
CA ILE A 19 1.29 -2.83 2.06
C ILE A 19 2.14 -2.49 0.84
N VAL A 20 1.88 -1.35 0.22
CA VAL A 20 2.67 -0.83 -0.91
C VAL A 20 3.18 0.56 -0.55
N LEU A 21 4.49 0.74 -0.69
CA LEU A 21 5.14 2.03 -0.48
C LEU A 21 5.22 2.74 -1.83
N LEU A 22 4.70 3.96 -1.93
CA LEU A 22 4.64 4.72 -3.17
C LEU A 22 5.35 6.08 -3.02
N PRO A 23 6.26 6.44 -3.95
CA PRO A 23 6.75 7.81 -4.02
C PRO A 23 5.65 8.76 -4.47
N SER A 24 5.82 10.06 -4.23
CA SER A 24 4.86 11.08 -4.65
C SER A 24 4.87 11.39 -6.15
N ASP A 25 5.79 10.80 -6.90
CA ASP A 25 5.83 10.94 -8.36
C ASP A 25 4.92 9.89 -9.01
N GLU A 26 3.75 10.33 -9.48
CA GLU A 26 2.77 9.46 -10.15
C GLU A 26 3.26 8.82 -11.46
N LYS A 27 4.38 9.31 -12.02
CA LYS A 27 4.99 8.73 -13.22
C LYS A 27 5.86 7.52 -12.91
N ASP A 28 6.13 7.24 -11.64
CA ASP A 28 6.89 6.06 -11.23
C ASP A 28 6.14 4.78 -11.65
N ALA A 29 6.89 3.78 -12.13
CA ALA A 29 6.34 2.52 -12.61
C ALA A 29 5.50 1.79 -11.54
N GLN A 30 5.75 2.02 -10.25
CA GLN A 30 4.95 1.48 -9.15
C GLN A 30 3.50 1.97 -9.19
N TRP A 31 3.23 3.18 -9.64
CA TRP A 31 1.85 3.69 -9.76
C TRP A 31 1.06 2.93 -10.81
N ALA A 32 1.65 2.73 -11.99
CA ALA A 32 1.04 1.93 -13.05
C ALA A 32 0.82 0.48 -12.61
N PHE A 33 1.78 -0.07 -11.85
CA PHE A 33 1.65 -1.41 -11.28
C PHE A 33 0.50 -1.52 -10.27
N VAL A 34 0.37 -0.58 -9.34
CA VAL A 34 -0.73 -0.58 -8.36
C VAL A 34 -2.08 -0.44 -9.05
N ARG A 35 -2.20 0.49 -10.01
CA ARG A 35 -3.44 0.71 -10.78
C ARG A 35 -3.87 -0.52 -11.58
N SER A 36 -2.91 -1.25 -12.17
CA SER A 36 -3.20 -2.46 -12.95
C SER A 36 -3.41 -3.71 -12.10
N THR A 37 -2.93 -3.73 -10.86
CA THR A 37 -3.07 -4.89 -9.96
C THR A 37 -4.35 -4.81 -9.13
N TRP A 38 -4.78 -3.60 -8.75
CA TRP A 38 -5.95 -3.40 -7.89
C TRP A 38 -6.87 -2.31 -8.44
N ASP A 39 -7.92 -2.71 -9.15
CA ASP A 39 -8.95 -1.79 -9.68
C ASP A 39 -9.59 -0.92 -8.58
N SER A 40 -9.71 -1.45 -7.36
CA SER A 40 -10.26 -0.74 -6.19
C SER A 40 -9.47 0.51 -5.78
N THR A 41 -8.27 0.70 -6.34
CA THR A 41 -7.46 1.90 -6.09
C THR A 41 -7.96 3.12 -6.85
N ALA A 42 -8.70 2.95 -7.95
CA ALA A 42 -9.12 4.04 -8.82
C ALA A 42 -9.78 5.20 -8.06
N LEU A 43 -10.76 4.90 -7.19
CA LEU A 43 -11.48 5.92 -6.41
C LEU A 43 -10.56 6.75 -5.51
N ALA A 44 -9.67 6.11 -4.74
CA ALA A 44 -8.77 6.79 -3.81
C ALA A 44 -7.70 7.63 -4.51
N LEU A 45 -7.36 7.26 -5.75
CA LEU A 45 -6.37 7.99 -6.54
C LEU A 45 -7.02 9.13 -7.35
N GLU A 46 -8.20 8.91 -7.93
CA GLU A 46 -8.95 9.91 -8.70
C GLU A 46 -9.49 11.03 -7.81
N SER A 47 -9.93 10.71 -6.58
CA SER A 47 -10.36 11.69 -5.59
C SER A 47 -9.20 12.51 -5.00
N LYS A 48 -7.95 12.10 -5.28
CA LYS A 48 -6.72 12.62 -4.65
C LYS A 48 -6.67 12.41 -3.12
N ASP A 49 -7.39 11.41 -2.60
CA ASP A 49 -7.29 11.01 -1.19
C ASP A 49 -5.89 10.47 -0.85
N PHE A 50 -5.15 10.00 -1.86
CA PHE A 50 -3.76 9.58 -1.73
C PHE A 50 -2.89 10.09 -2.88
N THR A 51 -1.76 10.73 -2.53
CA THR A 51 -0.83 11.37 -3.48
C THR A 51 0.63 10.88 -3.33
N GLY A 52 0.87 9.88 -2.47
CA GLY A 52 2.23 9.46 -2.14
C GLY A 52 3.02 10.46 -1.29
N ALA A 53 2.36 11.51 -0.75
CA ALA A 53 2.96 12.46 0.16
C ALA A 53 3.62 11.77 1.37
N ARG A 54 4.67 12.36 1.92
CA ARG A 54 5.43 11.74 3.02
C ARG A 54 4.53 11.46 4.22
N ASP A 55 4.70 10.28 4.83
CA ASP A 55 4.00 9.85 6.04
C ASP A 55 2.47 9.77 5.88
N SER A 56 1.95 9.83 4.65
CA SER A 56 0.53 9.58 4.37
C SER A 56 0.27 8.09 4.24
N ALA A 57 -0.93 7.66 4.62
CA ALA A 57 -1.38 6.29 4.40
C ALA A 57 -2.87 6.26 4.13
N VAL A 58 -3.30 5.36 3.25
CA VAL A 58 -4.71 5.06 3.02
C VAL A 58 -4.93 3.55 3.03
N VAL A 59 -6.04 3.11 3.63
CA VAL A 59 -6.47 1.72 3.62
C VAL A 59 -7.62 1.59 2.64
N ILE A 60 -7.46 0.71 1.66
CA ILE A 60 -8.43 0.40 0.61
C ILE A 60 -8.93 -1.01 0.86
N TYR A 61 -10.24 -1.15 0.99
CA TYR A 61 -10.90 -2.45 1.06
C TYR A 61 -11.22 -2.91 -0.36
N THR A 62 -10.53 -3.95 -0.82
CA THR A 62 -10.57 -4.38 -2.23
C THR A 62 -11.76 -5.27 -2.56
N GLY A 63 -12.41 -5.85 -1.54
CA GLY A 63 -13.42 -6.90 -1.72
C GLY A 63 -12.86 -8.25 -2.18
N ALA A 64 -11.55 -8.35 -2.44
CA ALA A 64 -10.91 -9.58 -2.89
C ALA A 64 -10.65 -10.55 -1.73
N LYS A 65 -11.08 -11.82 -1.86
CA LYS A 65 -10.88 -12.84 -0.81
C LYS A 65 -9.41 -13.05 -0.39
N LYS A 66 -8.47 -12.94 -1.35
CA LYS A 66 -7.04 -13.23 -1.12
C LYS A 66 -6.22 -12.03 -0.65
N SER A 67 -6.72 -10.81 -0.82
CA SER A 67 -6.02 -9.57 -0.41
C SER A 67 -7.05 -8.50 -0.06
N PRO A 68 -7.85 -8.71 1.01
CA PRO A 68 -9.03 -7.89 1.29
C PRO A 68 -8.69 -6.45 1.68
N ARG A 69 -7.47 -6.21 2.20
CA ARG A 69 -6.97 -4.90 2.62
C ARG A 69 -5.70 -4.56 1.86
N LEU A 70 -5.71 -3.42 1.18
CA LEU A 70 -4.54 -2.81 0.57
C LEU A 70 -4.22 -1.52 1.31
N VAL A 71 -2.98 -1.35 1.74
CA VAL A 71 -2.51 -0.13 2.39
C VAL A 71 -1.48 0.52 1.49
N LEU A 72 -1.76 1.75 1.05
CA LEU A 72 -0.79 2.56 0.33
C LEU A 72 -0.13 3.50 1.33
N VAL A 73 1.20 3.59 1.30
CA VAL A 73 1.97 4.48 2.19
C VAL A 73 2.87 5.38 1.36
N GLY A 74 2.78 6.68 1.59
CA GLY A 74 3.52 7.68 0.84
C GLY A 74 4.95 7.88 1.34
N MET A 75 5.91 7.82 0.41
CA MET A 75 7.34 8.01 0.68
C MET A 75 7.81 9.45 0.42
N GLY A 76 6.95 10.27 -0.19
CA GLY A 76 7.27 11.62 -0.65
C GLY A 76 8.13 11.63 -1.91
N GLU A 77 8.82 12.75 -2.12
CA GLU A 77 9.62 13.00 -3.31
C GLU A 77 10.74 11.95 -3.50
N PRO A 78 10.85 11.31 -4.68
CA PRO A 78 11.83 10.24 -4.95
C PRO A 78 13.26 10.62 -4.59
N ALA A 79 13.69 11.83 -4.96
CA ALA A 79 15.06 12.32 -4.74
C ALA A 79 15.43 12.42 -3.24
N LYS A 80 14.45 12.39 -2.34
CA LYS A 80 14.64 12.51 -0.91
C LYS A 80 14.43 11.17 -0.17
N ILE A 81 14.17 10.07 -0.87
CA ILE A 81 13.96 8.75 -0.26
C ILE A 81 15.28 8.26 0.33
N THR A 82 15.27 7.95 1.63
CA THR A 82 16.41 7.37 2.36
C THR A 82 15.99 6.04 2.96
N LEU A 83 16.97 5.24 3.41
CA LEU A 83 16.70 4.00 4.12
C LEU A 83 15.79 4.22 5.34
N GLU A 84 16.01 5.31 6.06
CA GLU A 84 15.18 5.65 7.22
C GLU A 84 13.73 5.95 6.84
N ARG A 85 13.49 6.56 5.67
CA ARG A 85 12.12 6.76 5.16
C ARG A 85 11.45 5.46 4.79
N VAL A 86 12.18 4.54 4.17
CA VAL A 86 11.64 3.20 3.87
C VAL A 86 11.24 2.48 5.16
N ARG A 87 12.09 2.54 6.21
CA ARG A 87 11.77 1.96 7.53
C ARG A 87 10.53 2.59 8.15
N ARG A 88 10.45 3.93 8.17
CA ARG A 88 9.28 4.65 8.72
C ARG A 88 8.01 4.32 7.95
N ALA A 89 8.05 4.31 6.62
CA ALA A 89 6.89 4.00 5.79
C ALA A 89 6.42 2.54 6.00
N ALA A 90 7.35 1.59 6.11
CA ALA A 90 7.03 0.20 6.43
C ALA A 90 6.39 0.07 7.83
N ALA A 91 6.91 0.78 8.83
CA ALA A 91 6.34 0.81 10.18
C ALA A 91 4.94 1.42 10.20
N THR A 92 4.71 2.53 9.48
CA THR A 92 3.38 3.13 9.31
C THR A 92 2.40 2.14 8.71
N GLY A 93 2.79 1.48 7.61
CA GLY A 93 1.93 0.46 6.98
C GLY A 93 1.59 -0.70 7.91
N ALA A 94 2.58 -1.20 8.66
CA ALA A 94 2.38 -2.28 9.62
C ALA A 94 1.43 -1.88 10.77
N LEU A 95 1.51 -0.62 11.23
CA LEU A 95 0.60 -0.08 12.24
C LEU A 95 -0.83 0.09 11.70
N SER A 96 -0.98 0.53 10.44
CA SER A 96 -2.29 0.70 9.81
C SER A 96 -3.07 -0.61 9.69
N VAL A 97 -2.39 -1.76 9.62
CA VAL A 97 -3.04 -3.08 9.49
C VAL A 97 -3.26 -3.78 10.83
N SER A 98 -2.64 -3.31 11.92
CA SER A 98 -2.72 -3.95 13.25
C SER A 98 -4.05 -3.73 13.97
N SER A 99 -4.90 -2.81 13.51
CA SER A 99 -6.26 -2.66 14.02
C SER A 99 -7.13 -3.85 13.58
N PRO A 100 -7.90 -4.48 14.49
CA PRO A 100 -8.77 -5.60 14.14
C PRO A 100 -9.82 -5.17 13.10
N PRO A 101 -10.20 -6.05 12.16
CA PRO A 101 -11.33 -5.78 11.28
C PRO A 101 -12.55 -5.50 12.15
N LEU A 102 -13.25 -4.40 11.88
CA LEU A 102 -14.54 -4.13 12.52
C LEU A 102 -15.45 -5.33 12.21
N SER A 103 -15.91 -6.01 13.25
CA SER A 103 -16.88 -7.11 13.12
C SER A 103 -18.08 -6.62 12.31
N PRO A 104 -18.55 -7.38 11.30
CA PRO A 104 -19.79 -7.05 10.63
C PRO A 104 -20.91 -7.12 11.67
N LEU A 105 -21.67 -6.02 11.80
CA LEU A 105 -22.92 -5.95 12.56
C LEU A 105 -24.00 -6.83 11.91
#